data_AF-A0A8D8AY82-F1
#
_entry.id   AF-A0A8D8AY82-F1
#
_cell.length_a   1.000
_cell.length_b   1.000
_cell.length_c   1.000
_cell.angle_alpha   90.00
_cell.angle_beta   90.00
_cell.angle_gamma   90.00
#
_symmetry.space_group_name_H-M   'P 1'
#
loop_
_entity.id
_entity.type
_entity.pdbx_description
1 polymer ?
#
loop_
_entity_poly.entity_id
_entity_poly.type
_entity_poly.pdbx_seq_one_letter_code
_entity_poly.pdbx_strand_id
1 'polypeptide(L)'
;YLYHEGDSDSVTDRKRSGMMERYNEALREARQVFERLQAEKARAQESAPDDLSFKPPMYVKIKSNKYVAPLRGRNAARDEEEDSICECKPSDTDPCGLDSNCINRALLVECNPKTCPAGDSCQNQCFERKQYPALAAKRIPNKGWGLVAQEDIQQGQFVIEYVGEVINGEELARRIKQKQEQKDENYYFLTVDSELTIDAGPKGNLARFINHSCEPNCETLLWKVG
;
A
#
# COMPACT_ATOMS: atom_id res chain seq x y z
N TYR A 1 -10.32 23.23 -11.00
CA TYR A 1 -10.91 24.56 -10.73
C TYR A 1 -9.86 25.39 -10.01
N LEU A 2 -9.48 26.52 -10.63
CA LEU A 2 -8.48 27.46 -10.14
C LEU A 2 -9.06 28.24 -8.96
N TYR A 3 -8.38 28.24 -7.82
CA TYR A 3 -8.72 29.11 -6.70
C TYR A 3 -8.09 30.49 -6.96
N HIS A 4 -8.92 31.52 -7.09
CA HIS A 4 -8.45 32.90 -7.17
C HIS A 4 -8.71 33.59 -5.82
N GLU A 5 -7.64 34.11 -5.21
CA GLU A 5 -7.70 34.96 -4.01
C GLU A 5 -8.44 36.26 -4.36
N GLY A 6 -9.66 36.42 -3.84
CA GLY A 6 -10.47 37.62 -4.07
C GLY A 6 -11.91 37.58 -3.54
N ASP A 7 -12.50 36.40 -3.29
CA ASP A 7 -13.90 36.26 -2.86
C ASP A 7 -14.13 36.46 -1.33
N SER A 8 -13.35 37.33 -0.69
CA SER A 8 -13.55 37.66 0.73
C SER A 8 -14.55 38.82 0.94
N ASP A 9 -15.58 38.93 0.12
CA ASP A 9 -16.64 39.92 0.30
C ASP A 9 -17.81 39.35 1.13
N SER A 10 -17.77 39.70 2.42
CA SER A 10 -18.89 39.87 3.38
C SER A 10 -20.17 39.03 3.17
N VAL A 11 -20.10 37.73 3.47
CA VAL A 11 -21.31 36.93 3.71
C VAL A 11 -21.81 37.16 5.14
N THR A 12 -23.01 37.72 5.31
CA THR A 12 -23.64 37.91 6.63
C THR A 12 -23.84 36.57 7.34
N ASP A 13 -23.75 36.54 8.67
CA ASP A 13 -23.84 35.30 9.48
C ASP A 13 -25.08 34.45 9.17
N ARG A 14 -26.22 35.10 8.88
CA ARG A 14 -27.46 34.40 8.46
C ARG A 14 -27.32 33.67 7.12
N LYS A 15 -26.64 34.25 6.13
CA LYS A 15 -26.39 33.59 4.83
C LYS A 15 -25.38 32.45 4.97
N ARG A 16 -24.39 32.61 5.86
CA ARG A 16 -23.40 31.56 6.19
C ARG A 16 -24.07 30.37 6.88
N SER A 17 -25.00 30.63 7.81
CA SER A 17 -25.83 29.60 8.46
C SER A 17 -26.71 28.84 7.47
N GLY A 18 -27.44 29.54 6.58
CA GLY A 18 -28.29 28.88 5.58
C GLY A 18 -27.51 28.06 4.54
N MET A 19 -26.30 28.49 4.18
CA MET A 19 -25.40 27.72 3.32
C MET A 19 -24.83 26.48 4.04
N MET A 20 -24.46 26.62 5.31
CA MET A 20 -24.02 25.49 6.15
C MET A 20 -25.14 24.46 6.36
N GLU A 21 -26.38 24.92 6.51
CA GLU A 21 -27.55 24.07 6.70
C GLU A 21 -27.86 23.25 5.45
N ARG A 22 -27.81 23.88 4.27
CA ARG A 22 -27.91 23.20 2.97
C ARG A 22 -26.76 22.22 2.72
N TYR A 23 -25.54 22.57 3.12
CA TYR A 23 -24.40 21.67 3.03
C TYR A 23 -24.58 20.42 3.91
N ASN A 24 -25.03 20.60 5.16
CA ASN A 24 -25.31 19.50 6.07
C ASN A 24 -26.50 18.64 5.63
N GLU A 25 -27.52 19.24 5.00
CA GLU A 25 -28.61 18.51 4.37
C GLU A 25 -28.11 17.66 3.20
N ALA A 26 -27.34 18.26 2.28
CA ALA A 26 -26.74 17.53 1.16
C ALA A 26 -25.84 16.37 1.63
N LEU A 27 -25.05 16.55 2.70
CA LEU A 27 -24.25 15.47 3.29
C LEU A 27 -25.10 14.33 3.85
N ARG A 28 -26.22 14.65 4.51
CA ARG A 28 -27.15 13.63 5.04
C ARG A 28 -27.82 12.86 3.92
N GLU A 29 -28.29 13.55 2.88
CA GLU A 29 -28.89 12.91 1.71
C GLU A 29 -27.88 12.01 0.99
N ALA A 30 -26.66 12.50 0.76
CA ALA A 30 -25.58 11.72 0.16
C ALA A 30 -25.27 10.46 0.99
N ARG A 31 -25.25 10.56 2.32
CA ARG A 31 -25.07 9.41 3.22
C ARG A 31 -26.19 8.38 3.07
N GLN A 32 -27.46 8.82 3.05
CA GLN A 32 -28.60 7.90 2.88
C GLN A 32 -28.61 7.21 1.50
N VAL A 33 -28.21 7.91 0.44
CA VAL A 33 -28.06 7.31 -0.89
C VAL A 33 -26.92 6.30 -0.89
N PHE A 34 -25.77 6.64 -0.31
CA PHE A 34 -24.61 5.75 -0.19
C PHE A 34 -24.95 4.47 0.60
N GLU A 35 -25.64 4.60 1.74
CA GLU A 35 -26.07 3.46 2.55
C GLU A 35 -27.02 2.53 1.77
N ARG A 36 -27.96 3.09 1.00
CA ARG A 36 -28.85 2.30 0.11
C ARG A 36 -28.07 1.55 -0.97
N LEU A 37 -27.17 2.23 -1.67
CA LEU A 37 -26.34 1.62 -2.71
C LEU A 37 -25.44 0.51 -2.15
N GLN A 38 -24.90 0.70 -0.95
CA GLN A 38 -24.15 -0.35 -0.25
C GLN A 38 -25.02 -1.57 0.08
N ALA A 39 -26.23 -1.35 0.60
CA ALA A 39 -27.15 -2.44 0.91
C ALA A 39 -27.60 -3.22 -0.35
N GLU A 40 -27.82 -2.53 -1.46
CA GLU A 40 -28.12 -3.15 -2.76
C GLU A 40 -26.94 -3.99 -3.27
N LYS A 41 -25.71 -3.46 -3.21
CA LYS A 41 -24.49 -4.22 -3.56
C LYS A 41 -24.32 -5.47 -2.69
N ALA A 42 -24.59 -5.37 -1.39
CA ALA A 42 -24.50 -6.49 -0.45
C ALA A 42 -25.51 -7.59 -0.77
N ARG A 43 -26.78 -7.23 -0.99
CA ARG A 43 -27.82 -8.19 -1.40
C ARG A 43 -27.49 -8.90 -2.71
N ALA A 44 -26.97 -8.16 -3.70
CA ALA A 44 -26.56 -8.74 -4.97
C ALA A 44 -25.41 -9.75 -4.79
N GLN A 45 -24.47 -9.51 -3.87
CA GLN A 45 -23.37 -10.43 -3.57
C GLN A 45 -23.78 -11.63 -2.71
N GLU A 46 -24.71 -11.49 -1.77
CA GLU A 46 -25.26 -12.62 -0.99
C GLU A 46 -26.08 -13.57 -1.90
N SER A 47 -26.73 -13.02 -2.92
CA SER A 47 -27.44 -13.81 -3.93
C SER A 47 -26.52 -14.41 -5.00
N ALA A 48 -25.26 -13.97 -5.07
CA ALA A 48 -24.29 -14.58 -5.97
C ALA A 48 -23.94 -15.96 -5.42
N PRO A 49 -24.05 -17.04 -6.20
CA PRO A 49 -23.68 -18.37 -5.75
C PRO A 49 -22.25 -18.34 -5.22
N ASP A 50 -22.02 -19.08 -4.13
CA ASP A 50 -20.70 -19.29 -3.51
C ASP A 50 -19.86 -20.15 -4.47
N ASP A 51 -19.51 -19.55 -5.60
CA ASP A 51 -18.81 -20.21 -6.66
C ASP A 51 -17.34 -20.27 -6.26
N LEU A 52 -16.97 -21.40 -5.65
CA LEU A 52 -15.59 -21.78 -5.39
C LEU A 52 -14.71 -21.75 -6.65
N SER A 53 -15.31 -21.64 -7.85
CA SER A 53 -14.61 -21.43 -9.12
C SER A 53 -14.24 -19.96 -9.40
N PHE A 54 -14.80 -19.00 -8.67
CA PHE A 54 -14.44 -17.59 -8.76
C PHE A 54 -13.02 -17.43 -8.22
N LYS A 55 -12.04 -17.47 -9.11
CA LYS A 55 -10.62 -17.21 -8.80
C LYS A 55 -10.37 -15.71 -8.87
N PRO A 56 -9.39 -15.18 -8.11
CA PRO A 56 -8.99 -13.80 -8.30
C PRO A 56 -8.54 -13.57 -9.76
N PRO A 57 -8.70 -12.35 -10.31
CA PRO A 57 -8.21 -12.03 -11.64
C PRO A 57 -6.76 -12.48 -11.81
N MET A 58 -6.47 -13.08 -12.98
CA MET A 58 -5.14 -13.55 -13.30
C MET A 58 -4.14 -12.39 -13.27
N TYR A 59 -3.01 -12.60 -12.60
CA TYR A 59 -1.88 -11.68 -12.55
C TYR A 59 -0.58 -12.48 -12.52
N VAL A 60 0.52 -11.87 -12.95
CA VAL A 60 1.82 -12.54 -12.92
C VAL A 60 2.42 -12.38 -11.52
N LYS A 61 2.66 -13.49 -10.84
CA LYS A 61 3.33 -13.47 -9.54
C LYS A 61 4.80 -13.10 -9.72
N ILE A 62 5.22 -12.03 -9.07
CA ILE A 62 6.62 -11.59 -9.04
C ILE A 62 7.11 -11.52 -7.59
N LYS A 63 8.42 -11.67 -7.43
CA LYS A 63 9.09 -11.64 -6.12
C LYS A 63 9.80 -10.30 -5.84
N SER A 64 9.87 -9.41 -6.82
CA SER A 64 10.55 -8.12 -6.74
C SER A 64 10.03 -7.20 -7.83
N ASN A 65 10.17 -5.89 -7.62
CA ASN A 65 9.73 -4.86 -8.55
C ASN A 65 10.30 -5.02 -9.96
N LYS A 66 9.48 -4.70 -10.98
CA LYS A 66 9.85 -4.72 -12.39
C LYS A 66 9.71 -3.34 -12.99
N TYR A 67 10.83 -2.71 -13.33
CA TYR A 67 10.85 -1.38 -13.92
C TYR A 67 10.38 -1.43 -15.37
N VAL A 68 9.40 -0.60 -15.70
CA VAL A 68 8.86 -0.46 -17.06
C VAL A 68 9.68 0.60 -17.79
N ALA A 69 10.14 0.27 -19.01
CA ALA A 69 10.91 1.19 -19.83
C ALA A 69 10.16 2.53 -19.99
N PRO A 70 10.86 3.69 -19.95
CA PRO A 70 12.32 3.85 -20.00
C PRO A 70 13.01 3.71 -18.63
N LEU A 71 12.26 3.52 -17.54
CA LEU A 71 12.85 3.34 -16.23
C LEU A 71 13.76 2.11 -16.21
N ARG A 72 14.91 2.26 -15.54
CA ARG A 72 15.82 1.16 -15.24
C ARG A 72 15.87 1.03 -13.73
N GLY A 73 15.90 -0.21 -13.24
CA GLY A 73 16.20 -0.42 -11.82
C GLY A 73 17.56 0.20 -11.51
N ARG A 74 17.73 0.69 -10.27
CA ARG A 74 19.09 1.01 -9.80
C ARG A 74 19.94 -0.24 -10.00
N ASN A 75 21.09 -0.07 -10.66
CA ASN A 75 22.00 -1.18 -10.91
C ASN A 75 22.30 -1.84 -9.56
N ALA A 76 22.25 -3.17 -9.49
CA ALA A 76 22.55 -3.94 -8.28
C ALA A 76 24.05 -3.86 -7.85
N ALA A 77 24.85 -3.01 -8.51
CA ALA A 77 26.12 -2.57 -7.98
C ALA A 77 25.78 -1.67 -6.78
N ARG A 78 25.65 -2.30 -5.62
CA ARG A 78 25.58 -1.62 -4.32
C ARG A 78 26.82 -0.73 -4.24
N ASP A 79 26.63 0.58 -4.26
CA ASP A 79 27.71 1.51 -3.95
C ASP A 79 27.99 1.35 -2.45
N GLU A 80 28.92 0.44 -2.11
CA GLU A 80 29.25 0.06 -0.73
C GLU A 80 29.68 1.27 0.14
N GLU A 81 30.03 2.40 -0.49
CA GLU A 81 30.36 3.67 0.16
C GLU A 81 29.15 4.42 0.76
N GLU A 82 27.91 4.07 0.39
CA GLU A 82 26.67 4.72 0.91
C GLU A 82 25.92 3.89 1.96
N ASP A 83 26.46 2.74 2.37
CA ASP A 83 25.80 1.85 3.30
C ASP A 83 25.87 2.37 4.74
N SER A 84 24.71 2.60 5.33
CA SER A 84 24.62 2.89 6.76
C SER A 84 24.90 1.60 7.53
N ILE A 85 25.95 1.62 8.35
CA ILE A 85 26.34 0.48 9.20
C ILE A 85 25.81 0.72 10.61
N CYS A 86 25.04 -0.24 11.14
CA CYS A 86 24.54 -0.17 12.51
C CYS A 86 25.59 -0.57 13.56
N GLU A 87 25.30 -0.33 14.84
CA GLU A 87 26.21 -0.64 15.96
C GLU A 87 25.85 -1.93 16.73
N CYS A 88 24.80 -2.65 16.31
CA CYS A 88 24.36 -3.90 16.95
C CYS A 88 25.42 -5.01 16.84
N LYS A 89 25.47 -5.89 17.83
CA LYS A 89 26.45 -6.97 17.92
C LYS A 89 25.78 -8.34 17.89
N PRO A 90 26.49 -9.40 17.47
CA PRO A 90 25.95 -10.76 17.50
C PRO A 90 25.62 -11.25 18.91
N SER A 91 26.23 -10.65 19.94
CA SER A 91 26.02 -10.96 21.35
C SER A 91 24.77 -10.32 21.96
N ASP A 92 24.10 -9.40 21.25
CA ASP A 92 22.89 -8.76 21.74
C ASP A 92 21.75 -9.80 21.81
N THR A 93 20.78 -9.60 22.71
CA THR A 93 19.64 -10.53 22.86
C THR A 93 18.81 -10.62 21.57
N ASP A 94 18.65 -9.50 20.88
CA ASP A 94 17.85 -9.38 19.66
C ASP A 94 18.57 -8.51 18.61
N PRO A 95 19.66 -8.99 17.98
CA PRO A 95 20.51 -8.17 17.13
C PRO A 95 19.75 -7.63 15.91
N CYS A 96 19.60 -6.31 15.86
CA CYS A 96 18.80 -5.63 14.83
C CYS A 96 17.33 -6.07 14.77
N GLY A 97 16.80 -6.74 15.80
CA GLY A 97 15.40 -7.13 15.83
C GLY A 97 14.47 -5.97 16.17
N LEU A 98 13.20 -6.28 16.36
CA LEU A 98 12.11 -5.30 16.43
C LEU A 98 12.28 -4.34 17.61
N ASP A 99 12.64 -4.88 18.78
CA ASP A 99 12.77 -4.13 20.03
C ASP A 99 14.22 -3.66 20.29
N SER A 100 15.09 -3.78 19.29
CA SER A 100 16.49 -3.40 19.38
C SER A 100 16.72 -1.89 19.19
N ASN A 101 17.83 -1.37 19.71
CA ASN A 101 18.30 0.00 19.45
C ASN A 101 19.05 0.13 18.11
N CYS A 102 18.70 -0.66 17.11
CA CYS A 102 19.36 -0.64 15.82
C CYS A 102 19.07 0.66 15.07
N ILE A 103 20.10 1.48 14.84
CA ILE A 103 19.97 2.76 14.13
C ILE A 103 19.42 2.59 12.72
N ASN A 104 19.82 1.55 11.98
CA ASN A 104 19.30 1.29 10.64
C ASN A 104 17.79 1.03 10.68
N ARG A 105 17.32 0.21 11.62
CA ARG A 105 15.88 -0.06 11.79
C ARG A 105 15.12 1.20 12.16
N ALA A 106 15.65 2.01 13.09
CA ALA A 106 15.04 3.28 13.49
C ALA A 106 14.94 4.29 12.34
N LEU A 107 15.85 4.20 11.36
CA LEU A 107 15.88 5.04 10.15
C LEU A 107 15.19 4.39 8.93
N LEU A 108 14.49 3.26 9.10
CA LEU A 108 13.85 2.51 8.03
C LEU A 108 14.83 2.10 6.91
N VAL A 109 16.03 1.69 7.30
CA VAL A 109 17.09 1.17 6.43
C VAL A 109 17.27 -0.32 6.73
N GLU A 110 17.26 -1.17 5.70
CA GLU A 110 17.59 -2.59 5.85
C GLU A 110 19.10 -2.76 6.09
N CYS A 111 19.51 -3.66 6.98
CA CYS A 111 20.93 -3.92 7.23
C CYS A 111 21.53 -4.71 6.06
N ASN A 112 22.69 -4.28 5.56
CA ASN A 112 23.43 -5.06 4.57
C ASN A 112 24.09 -6.27 5.24
N PRO A 113 23.88 -7.50 4.73
CA PRO A 113 24.46 -8.72 5.31
C PRO A 113 25.98 -8.76 5.32
N LYS A 114 26.66 -8.02 4.44
CA LYS A 114 28.12 -8.00 4.36
C LYS A 114 28.76 -7.06 5.38
N THR A 115 28.07 -6.00 5.80
CA THR A 115 28.64 -4.91 6.62
C THR A 115 28.05 -4.82 8.02
N CYS A 116 26.87 -5.41 8.26
CA CYS A 116 26.25 -5.43 9.58
C CYS A 116 27.14 -6.17 10.60
N PRO A 117 27.53 -5.55 11.74
CA PRO A 117 28.38 -6.22 12.73
C PRO A 117 27.71 -7.40 13.42
N ALA A 118 26.37 -7.47 13.41
CA ALA A 118 25.62 -8.62 13.90
C ALA A 118 25.73 -9.86 12.99
N GLY A 119 26.27 -9.71 11.77
CA GLY A 119 26.47 -10.81 10.81
C GLY A 119 25.17 -11.59 10.54
N ASP A 120 25.26 -12.92 10.57
CA ASP A 120 24.13 -13.82 10.32
C ASP A 120 23.03 -13.73 11.40
N SER A 121 23.37 -13.26 12.60
CA SER A 121 22.41 -13.03 13.71
C SER A 121 21.54 -11.79 13.51
N CYS A 122 21.82 -10.97 12.49
CA CYS A 122 21.02 -9.79 12.16
C CYS A 122 19.57 -10.19 11.80
N GLN A 123 18.61 -9.50 12.42
CA GLN A 123 17.18 -9.67 12.16
C GLN A 123 16.55 -8.52 11.34
N ASN A 124 17.36 -7.59 10.83
CA ASN A 124 16.91 -6.48 9.97
C ASN A 124 17.27 -6.74 8.50
N GLN A 125 16.78 -7.85 7.94
CA GLN A 125 17.02 -8.29 6.56
C GLN A 125 15.73 -8.85 5.92
N CYS A 126 14.57 -8.33 6.32
CA CYS A 126 13.27 -8.93 6.02
C CYS A 126 12.89 -8.82 4.53
N PHE A 127 13.30 -7.75 3.83
CA PHE A 127 13.03 -7.55 2.41
C PHE A 127 13.90 -8.48 1.55
N GLU A 128 15.22 -8.51 1.77
CA GLU A 128 16.15 -9.39 1.05
C GLU A 128 15.76 -10.87 1.24
N ARG A 129 15.48 -11.27 2.49
CA ARG A 129 15.13 -12.66 2.83
C ARG A 129 13.66 -13.01 2.55
N LYS A 130 12.81 -12.04 2.24
CA LYS A 130 11.36 -12.21 1.97
C LYS A 130 10.65 -12.94 3.10
N GLN A 131 10.98 -12.54 4.33
CA GLN A 131 10.42 -13.10 5.55
C GLN A 131 9.03 -12.52 5.79
N TYR A 132 8.03 -13.10 5.14
CA TYR A 132 6.63 -12.72 5.31
C TYR A 132 5.93 -13.74 6.22
N PRO A 133 5.00 -13.31 7.09
CA PRO A 133 4.10 -14.23 7.74
C PRO A 133 3.27 -15.05 6.75
N ALA A 134 2.68 -16.14 7.24
CA ALA A 134 1.74 -16.93 6.45
C ALA A 134 0.50 -16.08 6.08
N LEU A 135 0.31 -15.83 4.78
CA LEU A 135 -0.73 -14.96 4.26
C LEU A 135 -1.56 -15.68 3.17
N ALA A 136 -2.85 -15.37 3.08
CA ALA A 136 -3.75 -15.93 2.07
C ALA A 136 -4.71 -14.88 1.50
N ALA A 137 -5.00 -14.96 0.20
CA ALA A 137 -6.08 -14.19 -0.40
C ALA A 137 -7.41 -14.93 -0.15
N LYS A 138 -8.42 -14.22 0.37
CA LYS A 138 -9.78 -14.74 0.60
C LYS A 138 -10.83 -13.79 0.05
N ARG A 139 -11.99 -14.31 -0.32
CA ARG A 139 -13.15 -13.48 -0.68
C ARG A 139 -13.65 -12.78 0.57
N ILE A 140 -13.75 -11.45 0.52
CA ILE A 140 -14.33 -10.63 1.57
C ILE A 140 -15.68 -10.08 1.07
N PRO A 141 -16.78 -10.27 1.83
CA PRO A 141 -18.07 -9.69 1.50
C PRO A 141 -17.96 -8.18 1.25
N ASN A 142 -18.57 -7.69 0.17
CA ASN A 142 -18.62 -6.29 -0.24
C ASN A 142 -17.27 -5.63 -0.61
N LYS A 143 -16.14 -6.33 -0.47
CA LYS A 143 -14.79 -5.75 -0.68
C LYS A 143 -13.96 -6.44 -1.77
N GLY A 144 -14.47 -7.48 -2.40
CA GLY A 144 -13.69 -8.22 -3.40
C GLY A 144 -12.83 -9.30 -2.77
N TRP A 145 -11.59 -9.39 -3.20
CA TRP A 145 -10.56 -10.24 -2.58
C TRP A 145 -9.79 -9.44 -1.55
N GLY A 146 -9.54 -10.03 -0.39
CA GLY A 146 -8.76 -9.46 0.69
C GLY A 146 -7.59 -10.35 1.10
N LEU A 147 -6.54 -9.75 1.65
CA LEU A 147 -5.42 -10.44 2.26
C LEU A 147 -5.73 -10.73 3.74
N VAL A 148 -5.52 -11.97 4.17
CA VAL A 148 -5.66 -12.37 5.57
C VAL A 148 -4.40 -13.05 6.08
N ALA A 149 -4.04 -12.79 7.32
CA ALA A 149 -3.01 -13.55 8.04
C ALA A 149 -3.53 -14.97 8.36
N GLN A 150 -2.63 -15.94 8.32
CA GLN A 150 -2.87 -17.34 8.70
C GLN A 150 -2.10 -17.73 9.98
N GLU A 151 -1.47 -16.74 10.61
CA GLU A 151 -0.76 -16.84 11.88
C GLU A 151 -0.83 -15.50 12.61
N ASP A 152 -0.46 -15.49 13.89
CA ASP A 152 -0.41 -14.27 14.70
C ASP A 152 0.75 -13.38 14.26
N ILE A 153 0.49 -12.07 14.14
CA ILE A 153 1.47 -11.06 13.76
C ILE A 153 1.64 -10.09 14.93
N GLN A 154 2.87 -9.91 15.39
CA GLN A 154 3.19 -8.98 16.47
C GLN A 154 3.11 -7.53 15.98
N GLN A 155 2.78 -6.60 16.88
CA GLN A 155 2.77 -5.18 16.54
C GLN A 155 4.15 -4.74 16.03
N GLY A 156 4.21 -4.05 14.89
CA GLY A 156 5.47 -3.59 14.29
C GLY A 156 6.21 -4.66 13.46
N GLN A 157 5.75 -5.91 13.45
CA GLN A 157 6.33 -6.97 12.63
C GLN A 157 6.13 -6.66 11.14
N PHE A 158 7.18 -6.94 10.35
CA PHE A 158 7.13 -6.82 8.89
C PHE A 158 6.14 -7.83 8.29
N VAL A 159 5.18 -7.32 7.49
CA VAL A 159 4.09 -8.14 6.92
C VAL A 159 4.40 -8.54 5.48
N ILE A 160 4.54 -7.59 4.57
CA ILE A 160 4.80 -7.90 3.16
C ILE A 160 5.31 -6.67 2.42
N GLU A 161 6.19 -6.88 1.46
CA GLU A 161 6.60 -5.83 0.52
C GLU A 161 5.50 -5.62 -0.54
N TYR A 162 5.14 -4.37 -0.84
CA TYR A 162 4.24 -4.06 -1.95
C TYR A 162 5.02 -4.05 -3.28
N VAL A 163 4.98 -5.15 -4.02
CA VAL A 163 5.72 -5.29 -5.30
C VAL A 163 4.81 -5.22 -6.52
N GLY A 164 5.32 -4.64 -7.59
CA GLY A 164 4.61 -4.51 -8.85
C GLY A 164 5.50 -4.07 -10.01
N GLU A 165 4.88 -3.56 -11.05
CA GLU A 165 5.58 -2.83 -12.11
C GLU A 165 5.86 -1.40 -11.65
N VAL A 166 7.12 -0.96 -11.67
CA VAL A 166 7.47 0.44 -11.38
C VAL A 166 7.32 1.24 -12.67
N ILE A 167 6.46 2.24 -12.64
CA ILE A 167 6.06 3.08 -13.76
C ILE A 167 6.26 4.56 -13.42
N ASN A 168 6.45 5.38 -14.45
CA ASN A 168 6.51 6.83 -14.33
C ASN A 168 5.12 7.47 -14.45
N GLY A 169 5.03 8.78 -14.27
CA GLY A 169 3.78 9.53 -14.36
C GLY A 169 3.06 9.41 -15.71
N GLU A 170 3.80 9.37 -16.82
CA GLU A 170 3.21 9.21 -18.16
C GLU A 170 2.51 7.86 -18.33
N GLU A 171 3.19 6.77 -17.95
CA GLU A 171 2.63 5.42 -18.01
C GLU A 171 1.47 5.25 -17.01
N LEU A 172 1.55 5.86 -15.82
CA LEU A 172 0.44 5.89 -14.87
C LEU A 172 -0.80 6.55 -15.47
N ALA A 173 -0.67 7.74 -16.07
CA ALA A 173 -1.77 8.44 -16.72
C ALA A 173 -2.39 7.60 -17.85
N ARG A 174 -1.55 6.95 -18.66
CA ARG A 174 -1.99 6.04 -19.73
C ARG A 174 -2.81 4.87 -19.17
N ARG A 175 -2.34 4.21 -18.11
CA ARG A 175 -3.04 3.08 -17.48
C ARG A 175 -4.35 3.50 -16.81
N ILE A 176 -4.39 4.65 -16.14
CA ILE A 176 -5.63 5.20 -15.55
C ILE A 176 -6.69 5.41 -16.63
N LYS A 177 -6.33 6.07 -17.74
CA LYS A 177 -7.24 6.29 -18.87
C LYS A 177 -7.77 4.97 -19.44
N GLN A 178 -6.89 4.00 -19.65
CA GLN A 178 -7.26 2.68 -20.14
C GLN A 178 -8.26 1.97 -19.21
N LYS A 179 -8.06 2.04 -17.88
CA LYS A 179 -8.99 1.46 -16.90
C LYS A 179 -10.35 2.14 -16.90
N GLN A 180 -10.39 3.45 -17.04
CA GLN A 180 -11.64 4.22 -17.14
C GLN A 180 -12.44 3.82 -18.39
N GLU A 181 -11.76 3.68 -19.54
CA GLU A 181 -12.37 3.22 -20.80
C GLU A 181 -12.93 1.80 -20.67
N GLN A 182 -12.22 0.94 -19.94
CA GLN A 182 -12.62 -0.44 -19.66
C GLN A 182 -13.65 -0.59 -18.52
N LYS A 183 -13.96 0.50 -17.81
CA LYS A 183 -14.77 0.49 -16.58
C LYS A 183 -14.26 -0.50 -15.52
N ASP A 184 -12.94 -0.64 -15.41
CA ASP A 184 -12.31 -1.43 -14.33
C ASP A 184 -12.21 -0.57 -13.06
N GLU A 185 -12.91 -0.97 -12.02
CA GLU A 185 -12.95 -0.28 -10.72
C GLU A 185 -11.79 -0.68 -9.80
N ASN A 186 -10.94 -1.64 -10.18
CA ASN A 186 -9.86 -2.13 -9.32
C ASN A 186 -8.55 -1.40 -9.60
N TYR A 187 -8.09 -0.59 -8.65
CA TYR A 187 -6.82 0.15 -8.75
C TYR A 187 -5.77 -0.45 -7.81
N TYR A 188 -4.56 -0.66 -8.34
CA TYR A 188 -3.43 -1.28 -7.61
C TYR A 188 -2.18 -0.40 -7.65
N PHE A 189 -2.38 0.91 -7.79
CA PHE A 189 -1.33 1.91 -7.88
C PHE A 189 -0.92 2.36 -6.48
N LEU A 190 0.37 2.30 -6.18
CA LEU A 190 0.97 2.84 -4.96
C LEU A 190 2.12 3.77 -5.34
N THR A 191 1.92 5.07 -5.14
CA THR A 191 2.94 6.09 -5.42
C THR A 191 3.99 6.08 -4.33
N VAL A 192 5.26 5.95 -4.72
CA VAL A 192 6.42 5.85 -3.81
C VAL A 192 7.03 7.23 -3.58
N ASP A 193 7.21 7.99 -4.67
CA ASP A 193 7.66 9.38 -4.67
C ASP A 193 6.95 10.14 -5.81
N SER A 194 7.35 11.40 -6.10
CA SER A 194 6.67 12.22 -7.12
C SER A 194 6.75 11.65 -8.54
N GLU A 195 7.73 10.81 -8.82
CA GLU A 195 8.02 10.32 -10.17
C GLU A 195 7.69 8.83 -10.34
N LEU A 196 7.71 8.05 -9.26
CA LEU A 196 7.62 6.59 -9.29
C LEU A 196 6.34 6.08 -8.64
N THR A 197 5.64 5.23 -9.37
CA THR A 197 4.46 4.50 -8.89
C THR A 197 4.62 3.01 -9.13
N ILE A 198 4.22 2.19 -8.17
CA ILE A 198 4.16 0.73 -8.30
C ILE A 198 2.73 0.34 -8.70
N ASP A 199 2.59 -0.32 -9.85
CA ASP A 199 1.33 -0.94 -10.29
C ASP A 199 1.37 -2.46 -10.07
N ALA A 200 0.63 -2.94 -9.06
CA ALA A 200 0.50 -4.37 -8.76
C ALA A 200 -0.64 -5.07 -9.53
N GLY A 201 -1.25 -4.38 -10.50
CA GLY A 201 -2.36 -4.89 -11.31
C GLY A 201 -1.94 -6.04 -12.21
N PRO A 202 -1.05 -5.82 -13.21
CA PRO A 202 -0.60 -6.86 -14.13
C PRO A 202 0.35 -7.88 -13.48
N LYS A 203 1.27 -7.39 -12.62
CA LYS A 203 2.28 -8.19 -11.94
C LYS A 203 2.38 -7.77 -10.49
N GLY A 204 2.44 -8.71 -9.55
CA GLY A 204 2.56 -8.39 -8.13
C GLY A 204 2.72 -9.61 -7.23
N ASN A 205 2.61 -9.43 -5.92
CA ASN A 205 2.53 -10.52 -4.94
C ASN A 205 1.16 -10.51 -4.24
N LEU A 206 1.05 -11.09 -3.03
CA LEU A 206 -0.20 -11.09 -2.26
C LEU A 206 -0.60 -9.72 -1.71
N ALA A 207 0.32 -8.75 -1.61
CA ALA A 207 0.05 -7.41 -1.07
C ALA A 207 -1.00 -6.64 -1.88
N ARG A 208 -1.17 -6.97 -3.18
CA ARG A 208 -2.22 -6.41 -4.03
C ARG A 208 -3.65 -6.66 -3.53
N PHE A 209 -3.83 -7.62 -2.62
CA PHE A 209 -5.12 -7.93 -2.00
C PHE A 209 -5.33 -7.23 -0.65
N ILE A 210 -4.41 -6.37 -0.21
CA ILE A 210 -4.63 -5.55 0.98
C ILE A 210 -5.76 -4.58 0.68
N ASN A 211 -6.82 -4.63 1.49
CA ASN A 211 -7.95 -3.73 1.36
C ASN A 211 -7.71 -2.44 2.13
N HIS A 212 -8.35 -1.36 1.67
CA HIS A 212 -8.44 -0.13 2.43
C HIS A 212 -9.35 -0.29 3.66
N SER A 213 -8.96 0.37 4.76
CA SER A 213 -9.76 0.53 5.97
C SER A 213 -9.52 1.94 6.54
N CYS A 214 -10.56 2.58 7.07
CA CYS A 214 -10.43 3.84 7.81
C CYS A 214 -9.81 3.61 9.21
N GLU A 215 -9.93 2.40 9.72
CA GLU A 215 -9.28 1.92 10.95
C GLU A 215 -8.39 0.73 10.57
N PRO A 216 -7.19 0.98 10.02
CA PRO A 216 -6.32 -0.10 9.56
C PRO A 216 -5.56 -0.76 10.72
N ASN A 217 -5.10 -1.99 10.48
CA ASN A 217 -4.23 -2.74 11.40
C ASN A 217 -2.79 -2.89 10.88
N CYS A 218 -2.49 -2.29 9.73
CA CYS A 218 -1.18 -2.25 9.09
C CYS A 218 -0.97 -0.85 8.50
N GLU A 219 0.28 -0.44 8.36
CA GLU A 219 0.66 0.79 7.67
C GLU A 219 1.69 0.51 6.58
N THR A 220 1.79 1.44 5.62
CA THR A 220 2.81 1.40 4.59
C THR A 220 3.97 2.30 4.99
N LEU A 221 5.18 1.73 5.07
CA LEU A 221 6.41 2.47 5.34
C LEU A 221 7.34 2.39 4.14
N LEU A 222 8.03 3.48 3.85
CA LEU A 222 9.08 3.52 2.83
C LEU A 222 10.42 3.14 3.46
N TRP A 223 11.00 2.03 3.00
CA TRP A 223 12.29 1.54 3.47
C TRP A 223 13.38 1.73 2.42
N LYS A 224 14.59 2.11 2.85
CA LYS A 224 15.79 2.04 2.02
C LYS A 224 16.34 0.61 2.09
N VAL A 225 16.26 -0.09 0.97
CA VAL A 225 16.83 -1.43 0.79
C VAL A 225 17.84 -1.32 -0.35
N GLY A 226 19.09 -1.66 -0.07
CA GLY A 226 20.21 -1.45 -0.97
C GLY A 226 21.45 -1.90 -0.26
#